data_AF-A0A841V7Q5-F1
#
_entry.id   AF-A0A841V7Q5-F1
#
_cell.length_a   1.000
_cell.length_b   1.000
_cell.length_c   1.000
_cell.angle_alpha   90.00
_cell.angle_beta   90.00
_cell.angle_gamma   90.00
#
_symmetry.space_group_name_H-M   'P 1'
#
loop_
_entity.id
_entity.type
_entity.pdbx_description
1 polymer ?
#
loop_
_entity_poly.entity_id
_entity_poly.type
_entity_poly.pdbx_seq_one_letter_code
_entity_poly.pdbx_strand_id
1 'polypeptide(L)'
;MVNDWLELTPDSIWLEIPADVQEISWAKSASFTDASIRQRFYVNYLCQQVIYNYLQSGMSPVSLVENQEDFWQLGVNGFTVKLGEKSVIVIASETLDIEAIEIPQEWVDIPQLIGDYYLAVQVNTAESYLRIWGYTTYKDIKEKGQYIKRNL
;
A
#
# COMPACT_ATOMS: atom_id res chain seq x y z
N MET A 1 -5.50 -7.52 -21.42
CA MET A 1 -4.35 -6.70 -21.00
C MET A 1 -3.66 -7.26 -19.75
N VAL A 2 -4.37 -7.75 -18.72
CA VAL A 2 -3.71 -8.39 -17.54
C VAL A 2 -2.89 -9.65 -17.91
N ASN A 3 -3.32 -10.41 -18.93
CA ASN A 3 -2.66 -11.65 -19.32
C ASN A 3 -1.25 -11.48 -19.93
N ASP A 4 -0.95 -10.34 -20.56
CA ASP A 4 0.35 -10.13 -21.23
C ASP A 4 1.47 -9.80 -20.23
N TRP A 5 1.11 -9.30 -19.03
CA TRP A 5 2.07 -8.92 -17.98
C TRP A 5 2.50 -10.09 -17.08
N LEU A 6 1.71 -11.17 -17.05
CA LEU A 6 2.03 -12.40 -16.30
C LEU A 6 3.29 -13.09 -16.82
N GLU A 7 3.61 -12.94 -18.10
CA GLU A 7 4.77 -13.59 -18.74
C GLU A 7 6.11 -12.93 -18.39
N LEU A 8 6.10 -11.66 -17.95
CA LEU A 8 7.32 -10.88 -17.73
C LEU A 8 7.77 -10.83 -16.26
N THR A 9 6.86 -11.05 -15.30
CA THR A 9 7.14 -10.89 -13.87
C THR A 9 6.40 -11.94 -13.04
N PRO A 10 6.80 -13.23 -13.10
CA PRO A 10 6.07 -14.35 -12.51
C PRO A 10 5.93 -14.26 -10.98
N ASP A 11 6.80 -13.49 -10.31
CA ASP A 11 6.76 -13.29 -8.86
C ASP A 11 5.82 -12.14 -8.42
N SER A 12 5.16 -11.46 -9.36
CA SER A 12 4.24 -10.35 -9.07
C SER A 12 2.78 -10.76 -9.14
N ILE A 13 1.97 -10.18 -8.26
CA ILE A 13 0.51 -10.36 -8.26
C ILE A 13 -0.11 -9.12 -8.88
N TRP A 14 -0.85 -9.30 -9.95
CA TRP A 14 -1.57 -8.25 -10.66
C TRP A 14 -3.06 -8.30 -10.30
N LEU A 15 -3.61 -7.17 -9.86
CA LEU A 15 -5.00 -7.03 -9.45
C LEU A 15 -5.64 -5.91 -10.28
N GLU A 16 -6.83 -6.16 -10.79
CA GLU A 16 -7.64 -5.11 -11.41
C GLU A 16 -8.17 -4.16 -10.33
N ILE A 17 -8.24 -2.87 -10.65
CA ILE A 17 -8.92 -1.86 -9.84
C ILE A 17 -10.36 -1.77 -10.34
N PRO A 18 -11.36 -2.19 -9.55
CA PRO A 18 -12.76 -2.03 -9.92
C PRO A 18 -13.14 -0.55 -10.07
N ALA A 19 -13.95 -0.24 -11.09
CA ALA A 19 -14.33 1.14 -11.40
C ALA A 19 -15.10 1.83 -10.25
N ASP A 20 -15.95 1.08 -9.55
CA ASP A 20 -16.69 1.55 -8.37
C ASP A 20 -15.75 1.88 -7.21
N VAL A 21 -14.75 1.03 -6.95
CA VAL A 21 -13.70 1.31 -5.96
C VAL A 21 -12.95 2.59 -6.33
N GLN A 22 -12.64 2.80 -7.61
CA GLN A 22 -11.96 4.00 -8.07
C GLN A 22 -12.80 5.27 -7.85
N GLU A 23 -14.09 5.23 -8.19
CA GLU A 23 -15.04 6.34 -8.00
C GLU A 23 -15.23 6.69 -6.51
N ILE A 24 -15.46 5.67 -5.67
CA ILE A 24 -15.63 5.85 -4.22
C ILE A 24 -14.38 6.44 -3.59
N SER A 25 -13.20 5.94 -3.97
CA SER A 25 -11.91 6.43 -3.46
C SER A 25 -11.69 7.89 -3.85
N TRP A 26 -12.00 8.25 -5.09
CA TRP A 26 -11.88 9.63 -5.56
C TRP A 26 -12.83 10.55 -4.79
N ALA A 27 -14.10 10.17 -4.66
CA ALA A 27 -15.11 10.96 -3.96
C ALA A 27 -14.73 11.21 -2.49
N LYS A 28 -14.16 10.22 -1.80
CA LYS A 28 -13.67 10.38 -0.41
C LYS A 28 -12.50 11.33 -0.29
N SER A 29 -11.61 11.34 -1.29
CA SER A 29 -10.45 12.24 -1.28
C SER A 29 -10.77 13.69 -1.69
N ALA A 30 -11.87 13.91 -2.42
CA ALA A 30 -12.16 15.17 -3.09
C ALA A 30 -12.35 16.37 -2.15
N SER A 31 -12.64 16.14 -0.86
CA SER A 31 -12.82 17.20 0.14
C SER A 31 -11.50 17.82 0.61
N PHE A 32 -10.35 17.16 0.40
CA PHE A 32 -9.05 17.68 0.81
C PHE A 32 -8.55 18.75 -0.17
N THR A 33 -8.29 19.95 0.36
CA THR A 33 -7.77 21.08 -0.43
C THR A 33 -6.32 20.89 -0.83
N ASP A 34 -5.48 20.41 0.10
CA ASP A 34 -4.08 20.08 -0.18
C ASP A 34 -3.98 18.92 -1.19
N ALA A 35 -3.29 19.18 -2.30
CA ALA A 35 -3.16 18.23 -3.40
C ALA A 35 -2.38 16.98 -3.01
N SER A 36 -1.37 17.11 -2.15
CA SER A 36 -0.55 15.99 -1.72
C SER A 36 -1.30 15.07 -0.75
N ILE A 37 -2.08 15.65 0.16
CA ILE A 37 -2.95 14.90 1.07
C ILE A 37 -4.05 14.20 0.28
N ARG A 38 -4.73 14.92 -0.62
CA ARG A 38 -5.77 14.36 -1.49
C ARG A 38 -5.27 13.15 -2.27
N GLN A 39 -4.12 13.27 -2.94
CA GLN A 39 -3.56 12.18 -3.73
C GLN A 39 -3.18 10.98 -2.86
N ARG A 40 -2.49 11.21 -1.75
CA ARG A 40 -2.09 10.15 -0.82
C ARG A 40 -3.29 9.41 -0.23
N PHE A 41 -4.33 10.15 0.14
CA PHE A 41 -5.58 9.57 0.62
C PHE A 41 -6.22 8.71 -0.47
N TYR A 42 -6.37 9.25 -1.68
CA TYR A 42 -6.95 8.56 -2.82
C TYR A 42 -6.24 7.21 -3.10
N VAL A 43 -4.92 7.25 -3.22
CA VAL A 43 -4.09 6.08 -3.56
C VAL A 43 -4.12 5.03 -2.44
N ASN A 44 -3.94 5.43 -1.18
CA ASN A 44 -3.95 4.47 -0.07
C ASN A 44 -5.34 3.87 0.15
N TYR A 45 -6.40 4.68 0.08
CA TYR A 45 -7.77 4.17 0.25
C TYR A 45 -8.11 3.17 -0.86
N LEU A 46 -7.84 3.53 -2.12
CA LEU A 46 -8.05 2.66 -3.28
C LEU A 46 -7.29 1.35 -3.13
N CYS A 47 -5.99 1.44 -2.81
CA CYS A 47 -5.13 0.28 -2.63
C CYS A 47 -5.62 -0.61 -1.48
N GLN A 48 -6.07 0.00 -0.37
CA GLN A 48 -6.61 -0.72 0.77
C GLN A 48 -7.83 -1.54 0.40
N GLN A 49 -8.79 -0.98 -0.34
CA GLN A 49 -10.00 -1.70 -0.73
C GLN A 49 -9.68 -2.91 -1.61
N VAL A 50 -8.84 -2.73 -2.63
CA VAL A 50 -8.48 -3.82 -3.55
C VAL A 50 -7.67 -4.91 -2.85
N ILE A 51 -6.67 -4.54 -2.06
CA ILE A 51 -5.83 -5.51 -1.32
C ILE A 51 -6.65 -6.26 -0.27
N TYR A 52 -7.50 -5.56 0.47
CA TYR A 52 -8.38 -6.18 1.46
C TYR A 52 -9.30 -7.22 0.81
N ASN A 53 -9.97 -6.86 -0.29
CA ASN A 53 -10.86 -7.78 -1.01
C ASN A 53 -10.10 -9.00 -1.57
N TYR A 54 -8.92 -8.77 -2.15
CA TYR A 54 -8.06 -9.85 -2.64
C TYR A 54 -7.68 -10.82 -1.52
N LEU A 55 -7.17 -10.31 -0.40
CA LEU A 55 -6.74 -11.14 0.73
C LEU A 55 -7.92 -11.87 1.39
N GLN A 56 -9.06 -11.20 1.56
CA GLN A 56 -10.27 -11.79 2.14
C GLN A 56 -10.81 -12.96 1.30
N SER A 57 -10.63 -12.92 -0.02
CA SER A 57 -11.07 -14.00 -0.91
C SER A 57 -10.23 -15.28 -0.80
N GLY A 58 -8.96 -15.17 -0.39
CA GLY A 58 -7.99 -16.27 -0.38
C GLY A 58 -7.49 -16.69 1.00
N MET A 59 -7.72 -15.89 2.04
CA MET A 59 -7.17 -16.10 3.40
C MET A 59 -8.22 -15.80 4.47
N SER A 60 -8.13 -16.48 5.62
CA SER A 60 -8.99 -16.20 6.78
C SER A 60 -8.23 -16.39 8.10
N PRO A 61 -8.37 -15.48 9.09
CA PRO A 61 -9.13 -14.22 9.08
C PRO A 61 -8.30 -12.99 8.62
N VAL A 62 -8.92 -12.08 7.86
CA VAL A 62 -8.35 -10.78 7.41
C VAL A 62 -9.14 -9.63 8.02
N SER A 63 -8.47 -8.59 8.52
CA SER A 63 -9.14 -7.36 9.01
C SER A 63 -8.32 -6.09 8.76
N LEU A 64 -9.01 -4.94 8.75
CA LEU A 64 -8.39 -3.62 8.68
C LEU A 64 -8.26 -3.03 10.09
N VAL A 65 -7.17 -2.30 10.33
CA VAL A 65 -7.05 -1.47 11.54
C VAL A 65 -7.89 -0.20 11.36
N GLU A 66 -8.58 0.22 12.42
CA GLU A 66 -9.42 1.42 12.41
C GLU A 66 -8.60 2.72 12.33
N ASN A 67 -9.21 3.80 11.85
CA ASN A 67 -8.68 5.17 11.83
C ASN A 67 -7.33 5.35 11.11
N GLN A 68 -6.94 4.42 10.24
CA GLN A 68 -5.68 4.53 9.50
C GLN A 68 -5.68 5.66 8.47
N GLU A 69 -6.87 6.11 8.07
CA GLU A 69 -7.06 7.26 7.18
C GLU A 69 -6.45 8.56 7.76
N ASP A 70 -6.32 8.64 9.08
CA ASP A 70 -5.70 9.78 9.77
C ASP A 70 -4.20 9.89 9.46
N PHE A 71 -3.51 8.77 9.29
CA PHE A 71 -2.08 8.76 8.92
C PHE A 71 -1.85 9.41 7.54
N TRP A 72 -2.76 9.18 6.60
CA TRP A 72 -2.64 9.72 5.25
C TRP A 72 -2.83 11.24 5.25
N GLN A 73 -3.69 11.75 6.12
CA GLN A 73 -3.87 13.19 6.35
C GLN A 73 -2.64 13.84 6.99
N LEU A 74 -1.90 13.10 7.81
CA LEU A 74 -0.64 13.52 8.42
C LEU A 74 0.57 13.33 7.49
N GLY A 75 0.37 12.90 6.24
CA GLY A 75 1.44 12.74 5.27
C GLY A 75 2.27 11.47 5.46
N VAL A 76 1.74 10.44 6.14
CA VAL A 76 2.35 9.11 6.26
C VAL A 76 1.73 8.21 5.20
N ASN A 77 2.56 7.61 4.35
CA ASN A 77 2.09 6.71 3.30
C ASN A 77 1.89 5.29 3.84
N GLY A 78 0.93 4.54 3.31
CA GLY A 78 0.72 3.13 3.64
C GLY A 78 -0.28 2.88 4.77
N PHE A 79 -0.59 1.60 4.96
CA PHE A 79 -1.60 1.14 5.91
C PHE A 79 -1.35 -0.32 6.31
N THR A 80 -1.93 -0.72 7.43
CA THR A 80 -1.90 -2.06 8.01
C THR A 80 -3.13 -2.85 7.60
N VAL A 81 -2.89 -4.08 7.15
CA VAL A 81 -3.87 -5.17 7.07
C VAL A 81 -3.46 -6.26 8.04
N LYS A 82 -4.41 -6.80 8.80
CA LYS A 82 -4.18 -7.93 9.71
C LYS A 82 -4.51 -9.23 9.01
N LEU A 83 -3.61 -10.20 9.11
CA LEU A 83 -3.78 -11.61 8.70
C LEU A 83 -3.65 -12.48 9.95
N GLY A 84 -4.78 -12.73 10.63
CA GLY A 84 -4.78 -13.26 12.00
C GLY A 84 -3.96 -12.37 12.93
N GLU A 85 -2.95 -12.95 13.58
CA GLU A 85 -2.03 -12.24 14.49
C GLU A 85 -0.94 -11.43 13.75
N LYS A 86 -0.83 -11.59 12.42
CA LYS A 86 0.22 -10.95 11.62
C LYS A 86 -0.22 -9.59 11.10
N SER A 87 0.68 -8.62 11.23
CA SER A 87 0.49 -7.26 10.74
C SER A 87 1.25 -7.08 9.43
N VAL A 88 0.54 -6.74 8.37
CA VAL A 88 1.12 -6.50 7.05
C VAL A 88 0.97 -5.02 6.73
N ILE A 89 2.08 -4.31 6.62
CA ILE A 89 2.10 -2.91 6.16
C ILE A 89 2.14 -2.93 4.64
N VAL A 90 1.20 -2.24 4.01
CA VAL A 90 1.13 -2.08 2.57
C VAL A 90 1.59 -0.67 2.23
N ILE A 91 2.61 -0.55 1.39
CA ILE A 91 3.08 0.73 0.88
C ILE A 91 2.64 0.85 -0.57
N ALA A 92 1.66 1.73 -0.80
CA ALA A 92 1.15 2.04 -2.13
C ALA A 92 1.99 3.14 -2.78
N SER A 93 2.41 2.94 -4.03
CA SER A 93 3.18 3.92 -4.78
C SER A 93 2.70 4.01 -6.22
N GLU A 94 2.56 5.22 -6.73
CA GLU A 94 2.26 5.47 -8.14
C GLU A 94 3.53 5.55 -9.01
N THR A 95 4.72 5.38 -8.41
CA THR A 95 5.97 5.39 -9.18
C THR A 95 6.08 4.16 -10.08
N LEU A 96 6.64 4.39 -11.28
CA LEU A 96 6.97 3.31 -12.21
C LEU A 96 8.25 2.56 -11.80
N ASP A 97 9.07 3.18 -10.94
CA ASP A 97 10.28 2.59 -10.40
C ASP A 97 9.94 1.49 -9.38
N ILE A 98 10.49 0.29 -9.61
CA ILE A 98 10.29 -0.89 -8.76
C ILE A 98 11.63 -1.45 -8.25
N GLU A 99 12.70 -0.64 -8.27
CA GLU A 99 14.02 -1.05 -7.75
C GLU A 99 14.02 -1.16 -6.21
N ALA A 100 13.26 -0.28 -5.54
CA ALA A 100 13.19 -0.23 -4.08
C ALA A 100 11.81 0.21 -3.58
N ILE A 101 11.47 -0.25 -2.37
CA ILE A 101 10.31 0.21 -1.61
C ILE A 101 10.76 1.28 -0.63
N GLU A 102 10.13 2.45 -0.67
CA GLU A 102 10.34 3.50 0.32
C GLU A 102 9.35 3.34 1.47
N ILE A 103 9.86 2.97 2.65
CA ILE A 103 9.04 2.72 3.83
C ILE A 103 9.12 3.95 4.76
N PRO A 104 7.98 4.60 5.07
CA PRO A 104 7.97 5.67 6.07
C PRO A 104 8.49 5.21 7.42
N GLN A 105 9.33 6.05 8.04
CA GLN A 105 9.96 5.78 9.33
C GLN A 105 8.94 5.43 10.43
N GLU A 106 7.72 5.96 10.34
CA GLU A 106 6.64 5.74 11.30
C GLU A 106 6.31 4.25 11.42
N TRP A 107 6.36 3.50 10.31
CA TRP A 107 6.11 2.06 10.30
C TRP A 107 7.30 1.24 10.82
N VAL A 108 8.47 1.83 10.96
CA VAL A 108 9.71 1.13 11.37
C VAL A 108 10.07 1.45 12.82
N ASP A 109 9.89 2.69 13.25
CA ASP A 109 10.44 3.18 14.51
C ASP A 109 9.38 3.35 15.62
N ILE A 110 8.08 3.40 15.28
CA ILE A 110 7.00 3.52 16.28
C ILE A 110 6.53 2.12 16.70
N PRO A 111 6.78 1.67 17.95
CA PRO A 111 6.56 0.26 18.35
C PRO A 111 5.15 -0.28 18.11
N GLN A 112 4.13 0.58 18.21
CA GLN A 112 2.73 0.20 18.01
C GLN A 112 2.34 0.06 16.53
N LEU A 113 3.15 0.58 15.61
CA LEU A 113 2.88 0.59 14.17
C LEU A 113 3.74 -0.42 13.38
N ILE A 114 4.73 -1.04 14.03
CA ILE A 114 5.62 -2.00 13.37
C ILE A 114 4.82 -3.20 12.85
N GLY A 115 4.95 -3.46 11.54
CA GLY A 115 4.44 -4.67 10.92
C GLY A 115 5.38 -5.86 11.01
N ASP A 116 4.84 -7.07 10.91
CA ASP A 116 5.63 -8.29 10.68
C ASP A 116 6.20 -8.30 9.25
N TYR A 117 5.38 -7.89 8.28
CA TYR A 117 5.68 -7.89 6.85
C TYR A 117 5.34 -6.55 6.20
N TYR A 118 6.03 -6.23 5.11
CA TYR A 118 5.84 -5.02 4.34
C TYR A 118 5.69 -5.39 2.88
N LEU A 119 4.60 -4.95 2.25
CA LEU A 119 4.31 -5.19 0.83
C LEU A 119 4.58 -3.93 0.03
N ALA A 120 5.28 -4.11 -1.09
CA ALA A 120 5.47 -3.08 -2.09
C ALA A 120 4.37 -3.20 -3.15
N VAL A 121 3.54 -2.17 -3.26
CA VAL A 121 2.42 -2.14 -4.21
C VAL A 121 2.56 -0.95 -5.13
N GLN A 122 2.65 -1.24 -6.43
CA GLN A 122 2.52 -0.24 -7.47
C GLN A 122 1.04 -0.05 -7.80
N VAL A 123 0.64 1.21 -7.94
CA VAL A 123 -0.72 1.63 -8.28
C VAL A 123 -0.70 2.37 -9.60
N ASN A 124 -1.46 1.91 -10.59
CA ASN A 124 -1.68 2.64 -11.83
C ASN A 124 -3.19 2.87 -12.00
N THR A 125 -3.63 4.07 -11.64
CA THR A 125 -5.04 4.45 -11.70
C THR A 125 -5.51 4.78 -13.12
N ALA A 126 -4.59 5.09 -14.04
CA ALA A 126 -4.90 5.34 -15.44
C ALA A 126 -5.17 4.04 -16.22
N GLU A 127 -4.43 2.97 -15.90
CA GLU A 127 -4.62 1.64 -16.47
C GLU A 127 -5.43 0.69 -15.56
N SER A 128 -5.98 1.22 -14.47
CA SER A 128 -6.83 0.52 -13.51
C SER A 128 -6.27 -0.81 -13.00
N TYR A 129 -4.99 -0.82 -12.59
CA TYR A 129 -4.39 -2.00 -11.95
C TYR A 129 -3.55 -1.65 -10.70
N LEU A 130 -3.42 -2.67 -9.84
CA LEU A 130 -2.40 -2.76 -8.80
C LEU A 130 -1.43 -3.90 -9.13
N ARG A 131 -0.18 -3.72 -8.75
CA ARG A 131 0.83 -4.77 -8.82
C ARG A 131 1.53 -4.89 -7.47
N ILE A 132 1.34 -6.00 -6.79
CA ILE A 132 2.18 -6.40 -5.65
C ILE A 132 3.45 -6.98 -6.27
N TRP A 133 4.57 -6.27 -6.13
CA TRP A 133 5.81 -6.62 -6.82
C TRP A 133 6.94 -7.09 -5.90
N GLY A 134 6.79 -6.87 -4.60
CA GLY A 134 7.80 -7.27 -3.62
C GLY A 134 7.28 -7.29 -2.21
N TYR A 135 8.05 -7.92 -1.33
CA TYR A 135 7.80 -7.90 0.10
C TYR A 135 9.12 -7.94 0.89
N THR A 136 9.05 -7.53 2.15
CA THR A 136 10.15 -7.65 3.09
C THR A 136 9.62 -7.86 4.52
N THR A 137 10.51 -8.13 5.47
CA THR A 137 10.19 -8.27 6.89
C THR A 137 10.75 -7.10 7.69
N TYR A 138 10.20 -6.84 8.88
CA TYR A 138 10.81 -5.85 9.78
C TYR A 138 12.29 -6.13 10.05
N LYS A 139 12.64 -7.41 10.22
CA LYS A 139 14.02 -7.84 10.42
C LYS A 139 14.91 -7.44 9.24
N ASP A 140 14.49 -7.74 8.02
CA ASP A 140 15.24 -7.39 6.81
C ASP A 140 15.37 -5.88 6.64
N ILE A 141 14.36 -5.08 7.00
CA ILE A 141 14.45 -3.62 7.00
C ILE A 141 15.52 -3.14 7.97
N LYS A 142 15.57 -3.68 9.20
CA LYS A 142 16.59 -3.29 10.18
C LYS A 142 18.01 -3.69 9.75
N GLU A 143 18.16 -4.85 9.10
CA GLU A 143 19.47 -5.41 8.74
C GLU A 143 20.00 -4.88 7.40
N LYS A 144 19.13 -4.63 6.42
CA LYS A 144 19.49 -4.37 5.02
C LYS A 144 18.95 -3.04 4.48
N GLY A 145 18.03 -2.39 5.21
CA GLY A 145 17.42 -1.14 4.79
C GLY A 145 18.42 0.02 4.74
N GLN A 146 18.25 0.90 3.76
CA GLN A 146 19.00 2.15 3.66
C GLN A 146 18.19 3.28 4.28
N TYR A 147 18.75 3.94 5.30
CA TYR A 147 18.08 5.04 6.01
C TYR A 147 18.41 6.37 5.36
N ILE A 148 17.43 6.93 4.66
CA ILE A 148 17.52 8.25 4.02
C ILE A 148 17.09 9.30 5.04
N LYS A 149 17.96 10.28 5.32
CA LYS A 149 17.59 11.40 6.20
C LYS A 149 16.55 12.28 5.50
N ARG A 150 15.47 12.59 6.22
CA ARG A 150 14.50 13.61 5.80
C ARG A 150 15.21 14.97 5.90
N ASN A 151 15.45 15.61 4.76
CA ASN A 151 15.89 17.01 4.76
C ASN A 151 14.67 17.85 5.16
N LEU A 152 14.72 18.44 6.35
CA LEU A 152 13.72 19.39 6.86
C LEU A 152 13.94 20.78 6.25
#